data_AF-A0A6J4LTB6-F1
#
_entry.id   AF-A0A6J4LTB6-F1
#
_cell.length_a   1.000
_cell.length_b   1.000
_cell.length_c   1.000
_cell.angle_alpha   90.00
_cell.angle_beta   90.00
_cell.angle_gamma   90.00
#
_symmetry.space_group_name_H-M   'P 1'
#
loop_
_entity.id
_entity.type
_entity.pdbx_description
1 polymer ?
#
loop_
_entity_poly.entity_id
_entity_poly.type
_entity_poly.pdbx_seq_one_letter_code
_entity_poly.pdbx_strand_id
1 'polypeptide(L)'
;MTAPDALTDLEHALNDERRALLEHDVEALLRSTQAKLVAVRTLQGLPAGVAAPERVNALNELNQANHILLSRRRREVNWALRHLGRVESAPVYDSSGQPGARPQARCLGVG
;
A
#
# COMPACT_ATOMS: atom_id res chain seq x y z
N MET A 1 -12.54 -23.24 -6.86
CA MET A 1 -12.82 -21.89 -6.34
C MET A 1 -13.58 -21.13 -7.42
N THR A 2 -14.77 -20.62 -7.11
CA THR A 2 -15.62 -19.92 -8.10
C THR A 2 -15.40 -18.40 -8.03
N ALA A 3 -15.89 -17.66 -9.03
CA ALA A 3 -15.83 -16.19 -9.02
C ALA A 3 -16.45 -15.54 -7.76
N PRO A 4 -17.65 -15.94 -7.29
CA PRO A 4 -18.21 -15.34 -6.08
C PRO A 4 -17.37 -15.64 -4.82
N ASP A 5 -16.74 -16.82 -4.74
CA ASP A 5 -15.84 -17.16 -3.63
C ASP A 5 -14.63 -16.22 -3.63
N ALA A 6 -13.97 -16.07 -4.79
CA ALA A 6 -12.78 -15.24 -4.92
C ALA A 6 -13.07 -13.74 -4.71
N LEU A 7 -14.27 -13.26 -5.07
CA LEU A 7 -14.72 -11.89 -4.76
C LEU A 7 -14.96 -11.71 -3.26
N THR A 8 -15.50 -12.73 -2.59
CA THR A 8 -15.73 -12.71 -1.14
C THR A 8 -14.39 -12.74 -0.38
N ASP A 9 -13.43 -13.56 -0.83
CA ASP A 9 -12.08 -13.59 -0.28
C ASP A 9 -11.37 -12.22 -0.43
N LEU A 10 -11.55 -11.57 -1.58
CA LEU A 10 -11.01 -10.23 -1.82
C LEU A 10 -11.65 -9.19 -0.88
N GLU A 11 -12.96 -9.27 -0.67
CA GLU A 11 -13.71 -8.42 0.25
C GLU A 11 -13.20 -8.56 1.70
N HIS A 12 -13.00 -9.79 2.16
CA HIS A 12 -12.43 -10.07 3.48
C HIS A 12 -11.01 -9.50 3.60
N ALA A 13 -10.15 -9.75 2.61
CA ALA A 13 -8.78 -9.24 2.63
C ALA A 13 -8.72 -7.70 2.65
N LEU A 14 -9.60 -7.01 1.94
CA LEU A 14 -9.68 -5.55 1.95
C LEU A 14 -10.19 -4.98 3.28
N ASN A 15 -11.12 -5.67 3.94
CA ASN A 15 -11.59 -5.29 5.28
C ASN A 15 -10.53 -5.53 6.34
N ASP A 16 -9.80 -6.65 6.28
CA ASP A 16 -8.67 -6.92 7.16
C ASP A 16 -7.54 -5.91 6.96
N GLU A 17 -7.25 -5.52 5.72
CA GLU A 17 -6.30 -4.45 5.41
C GLU A 17 -6.72 -3.13 6.05
N ARG A 18 -7.99 -2.74 5.92
CA ARG A 18 -8.50 -1.52 6.55
C ARG A 18 -8.30 -1.57 8.06
N ARG A 19 -8.68 -2.68 8.69
CA ARG A 19 -8.53 -2.87 10.14
C ARG A 19 -7.05 -2.75 10.55
N ALA A 20 -6.16 -3.44 9.85
CA ALA A 20 -4.73 -3.39 10.09
C ALA A 20 -4.16 -1.96 9.94
N LEU A 21 -4.64 -1.19 8.96
CA LEU A 21 -4.24 0.21 8.78
C LEU A 21 -4.72 1.11 9.92
N LEU A 22 -5.93 0.90 10.45
CA LEU A 22 -6.49 1.68 11.56
C LEU A 22 -5.87 1.31 12.90
N GLU A 23 -5.57 0.03 13.11
CA GLU A 23 -4.95 -0.51 14.33
C GLU A 23 -3.42 -0.40 14.32
N HIS A 24 -2.83 0.03 13.19
CA HIS A 24 -1.39 0.08 12.95
C HIS A 24 -0.69 -1.29 13.12
N ASP A 25 -1.39 -2.39 12.86
CA ASP A 25 -0.84 -3.74 12.92
C ASP A 25 -0.16 -4.08 11.58
N VAL A 26 1.18 -4.03 11.58
CA VAL A 26 2.01 -4.32 10.40
C VAL A 26 1.91 -5.79 10.00
N GLU A 27 1.83 -6.71 10.96
CA GLU A 27 1.76 -8.14 10.69
C GLU A 27 0.40 -8.51 10.08
N ALA A 28 -0.68 -7.95 10.60
CA ALA A 28 -2.00 -8.09 9.99
C ALA A 28 -2.04 -7.48 8.59
N LEU A 29 -1.38 -6.34 8.37
CA LEU A 29 -1.30 -5.69 7.05
C LEU A 29 -0.56 -6.56 6.02
N LEU A 30 0.54 -7.22 6.43
CA LEU A 30 1.27 -8.14 5.56
C LEU A 30 0.42 -9.37 5.23
N ARG A 31 -0.25 -9.97 6.22
CA ARG A 31 -1.15 -11.11 6.02
C ARG A 31 -2.32 -10.75 5.10
N SER A 32 -2.97 -9.61 5.32
CA SER A 32 -4.09 -9.16 4.47
C SER A 32 -3.63 -8.84 3.06
N THR A 33 -2.42 -8.29 2.88
CA THR A 33 -1.84 -8.05 1.55
C THR A 33 -1.61 -9.36 0.81
N GLN A 34 -1.08 -10.39 1.48
CA GLN A 34 -0.90 -11.71 0.88
C GLN A 34 -2.25 -12.33 0.49
N ALA A 35 -3.26 -12.26 1.36
CA ALA A 35 -4.61 -12.74 1.07
C ALA A 35 -5.22 -12.01 -0.15
N LYS A 36 -5.07 -10.68 -0.22
CA LYS A 36 -5.50 -9.85 -1.36
C LYS A 36 -4.85 -10.32 -2.67
N LEU A 37 -3.54 -10.57 -2.67
CA LEU A 37 -2.82 -11.07 -3.85
C LEU A 37 -3.25 -12.48 -4.27
N VAL A 38 -3.61 -13.35 -3.33
CA VAL A 38 -4.16 -14.68 -3.64
C VAL A 38 -5.53 -14.52 -4.32
N ALA A 39 -6.44 -13.76 -3.72
CA ALA A 39 -7.78 -13.55 -4.27
C ALA A 39 -7.75 -12.92 -5.67
N VAL A 40 -6.91 -11.89 -5.88
CA VAL A 40 -6.73 -11.25 -7.20
C VAL A 40 -6.20 -12.24 -8.23
N ARG A 41 -5.21 -13.06 -7.90
CA ARG A 41 -4.69 -14.08 -8.83
C ARG A 41 -5.74 -15.12 -9.18
N THR A 42 -6.57 -15.53 -8.22
CA THR A 42 -7.70 -16.42 -8.51
C THR A 42 -8.68 -15.75 -9.47
N LEU A 43 -9.05 -14.49 -9.24
CA LEU A 43 -9.96 -13.75 -10.13
C LEU A 43 -9.39 -13.60 -11.55
N GLN A 44 -8.09 -13.34 -11.68
CA GLN A 44 -7.41 -13.23 -12.98
C GLN A 44 -7.36 -14.57 -13.76
N GLY A 45 -7.41 -15.70 -13.04
CA GLY A 45 -7.44 -17.04 -13.66
C GLY A 45 -8.83 -17.47 -14.14
N LEU A 46 -9.88 -16.70 -13.85
CA LEU A 46 -11.24 -17.02 -14.25
C LEU A 46 -11.58 -16.44 -15.64
N PRO A 47 -12.54 -17.05 -16.36
CA PRO A 47 -12.98 -16.52 -17.64
C PRO A 47 -13.57 -15.10 -17.50
N ALA A 48 -13.38 -14.28 -18.53
CA ALA A 48 -14.01 -12.96 -18.59
C ALA A 48 -15.55 -13.10 -18.54
N GLY A 49 -16.21 -12.20 -17.79
CA GLY A 49 -17.68 -12.16 -17.68
C GLY A 49 -18.29 -12.99 -16.56
N VAL A 50 -17.50 -13.74 -15.78
CA VAL A 50 -18.01 -14.51 -14.63
C VAL A 50 -18.16 -13.66 -13.36
N ALA A 51 -17.48 -12.51 -13.29
CA ALA A 51 -17.54 -11.59 -12.15
C ALA A 51 -18.68 -10.58 -12.31
N ALA A 52 -19.48 -10.39 -11.26
CA ALA A 52 -20.54 -9.38 -11.21
C ALA A 52 -19.92 -7.96 -11.20
N PRO A 53 -20.17 -7.12 -12.22
CA PRO A 53 -19.49 -5.83 -12.39
C PRO A 53 -19.78 -4.86 -11.25
N GLU A 54 -20.99 -4.88 -10.69
CA GLU A 54 -21.39 -4.04 -9.55
C GLU A 54 -20.55 -4.38 -8.31
N ARG A 55 -20.31 -5.68 -8.07
CA ARG A 55 -19.50 -6.13 -6.94
C ARG A 55 -18.03 -5.79 -7.13
N VAL A 56 -17.51 -5.89 -8.35
CA VAL A 56 -16.15 -5.44 -8.67
C VAL A 56 -15.98 -3.94 -8.43
N ASN A 57 -16.97 -3.12 -8.83
CA ASN A 57 -16.94 -1.68 -8.59
C ASN A 57 -16.94 -1.35 -7.08
N ALA A 58 -17.79 -2.01 -6.29
CA ALA A 58 -17.80 -1.82 -4.83
C ALA A 58 -16.45 -2.17 -4.18
N LEU A 59 -15.81 -3.26 -4.63
CA LEU A 59 -14.47 -3.64 -4.14
C LEU A 59 -13.38 -2.65 -4.59
N ASN A 60 -13.52 -2.04 -5.77
CA ASN A 60 -12.61 -1.00 -6.23
C ASN A 60 -12.72 0.27 -5.36
N GLU A 61 -13.94 0.70 -5.02
CA GLU A 61 -14.19 1.81 -4.11
C GLU A 61 -13.60 1.54 -2.72
N LEU A 62 -13.80 0.32 -2.21
CA LEU A 62 -13.20 -0.13 -0.95
C LEU A 62 -11.67 -0.05 -0.98
N ASN A 63 -11.06 -0.53 -2.06
CA ASN A 63 -9.61 -0.48 -2.26
C ASN A 63 -9.09 0.97 -2.37
N GLN A 64 -9.78 1.84 -3.09
CA GLN A 64 -9.42 3.26 -3.18
C GLN A 64 -9.45 3.95 -1.80
N ALA A 65 -10.48 3.67 -1.01
CA ALA A 65 -10.56 4.18 0.36
C ALA A 65 -9.40 3.69 1.24
N ASN A 66 -8.96 2.44 1.08
CA ASN A 66 -7.78 1.91 1.77
C ASN A 66 -6.48 2.58 1.30
N HIS A 67 -6.34 2.89 0.00
CA HIS A 67 -5.18 3.62 -0.52
C HIS A 67 -5.04 5.03 0.08
N ILE A 68 -6.15 5.70 0.39
CA ILE A 68 -6.13 7.00 1.08
C ILE A 68 -5.55 6.85 2.49
N LEU A 69 -5.98 5.83 3.25
CA LEU A 69 -5.44 5.53 4.58
C LEU A 69 -3.94 5.21 4.53
N LEU A 70 -3.52 4.38 3.59
CA LEU A 70 -2.11 4.04 3.41
C LEU A 70 -1.27 5.28 3.06
N SER A 71 -1.77 6.14 2.18
CA SER A 71 -1.08 7.39 1.79
C SER A 71 -0.93 8.35 2.97
N ARG A 72 -1.94 8.43 3.84
CA ARG A 72 -1.84 9.16 5.11
C ARG A 72 -0.79 8.54 6.02
N ARG A 73 -0.83 7.23 6.23
CA ARG A 73 0.12 6.52 7.10
C ARG A 73 1.57 6.68 6.63
N ARG A 74 1.83 6.58 5.32
CA ARG A 74 3.16 6.82 4.72
C ARG A 74 3.65 8.23 5.01
N ARG A 75 2.79 9.25 4.93
CA ARG A 75 3.16 10.63 5.28
C ARG A 75 3.51 10.77 6.75
N GLU A 76 2.74 10.18 7.64
CA GLU A 76 2.98 10.20 9.09
C GLU A 76 4.31 9.52 9.45
N VAL A 77 4.60 8.35 8.89
CA VAL A 77 5.87 7.63 9.09
C VAL A 77 7.04 8.45 8.54
N ASN A 78 6.94 8.96 7.32
CA ASN A 78 7.98 9.79 6.72
C ASN A 78 8.24 11.06 7.53
N TRP A 79 7.18 11.68 8.05
CA TRP A 79 7.30 12.81 8.96
C TRP A 79 8.07 12.39 10.22
N ALA A 80 7.68 11.31 10.90
CA ALA A 80 8.36 10.84 12.11
C ALA A 80 9.84 10.50 11.86
N LEU A 81 10.17 9.82 10.76
CA LEU A 81 11.54 9.48 10.40
C LEU A 81 12.41 10.72 10.18
N ARG A 82 11.87 11.74 9.49
CA ARG A 82 12.57 13.03 9.33
C ARG A 82 12.82 13.73 10.65
N HIS A 83 11.86 13.69 11.58
CA HIS A 83 11.99 14.33 12.90
C HIS A 83 12.97 13.60 13.81
N LEU A 84 13.14 12.28 13.65
CA LEU A 84 14.12 11.47 14.37
C LEU A 84 15.55 11.57 13.79
N GLY A 85 15.81 12.54 12.91
CA GLY A 85 17.14 12.78 12.32
C GLY A 85 17.52 11.83 11.19
N ARG A 86 16.62 10.94 10.76
CA ARG A 86 16.85 10.07 9.60
C ARG A 86 16.42 10.81 8.34
N VAL A 87 17.36 11.60 7.80
CA VAL A 87 17.26 12.14 6.44
C VAL A 87 17.52 10.99 5.49
N GLU A 88 16.46 10.36 4.95
CA GLU A 88 16.65 9.49 3.79
C GLU A 88 17.33 10.32 2.70
N SER A 89 18.50 9.84 2.25
CA SER A 89 19.11 10.35 1.04
C SER A 89 18.09 10.23 -0.07
N ALA A 90 17.66 11.36 -0.62
CA ALA A 90 16.83 11.38 -1.82
C ALA A 90 17.46 10.43 -2.86
N PRO A 91 16.66 9.70 -3.66
CA PRO A 91 17.22 8.86 -4.70
C PRO A 91 18.11 9.76 -5.56
N VAL A 92 19.41 9.46 -5.53
CA VAL A 92 20.45 10.15 -6.31
C VAL A 92 20.23 9.89 -7.80
N TYR A 93 19.16 9.24 -8.23
CA TYR A 93 18.90 8.99 -9.65
C TYR A 93 17.49 9.40 -10.01
N ASP A 94 17.38 10.31 -10.97
CA ASP A 94 16.15 10.56 -11.69
C ASP A 94 15.83 9.40 -12.64
N SER A 95 14.65 9.40 -13.26
CA SER A 95 14.26 8.40 -14.26
C SER A 95 15.12 8.40 -15.54
N SER A 96 16.12 9.28 -15.63
CA SER A 96 17.13 9.34 -16.69
C SER A 96 18.53 8.90 -16.24
N GLY A 97 18.69 8.40 -15.01
CA GLY A 97 19.95 7.85 -14.51
C GLY A 97 21.03 8.91 -14.21
N GLN A 98 20.66 10.18 -14.08
CA GLN A 98 21.61 11.23 -13.70
C GLN A 98 21.75 11.34 -12.17
N PRO A 99 22.96 11.54 -11.64
CA PRO A 99 23.18 11.76 -10.21
C PRO A 99 22.49 13.06 -9.73
N GLY A 100 21.28 12.96 -9.19
CA GLY A 100 20.58 14.01 -8.47
C GLY A 100 21.36 14.40 -7.21
N ALA A 101 21.53 15.71 -7.00
CA ALA A 101 22.43 16.30 -6.02
C ALA A 101 22.52 15.57 -4.67
N ARG A 102 23.75 15.34 -4.20
CA ARG A 102 24.04 14.74 -2.89
C ARG A 102 23.31 15.50 -1.78
N PRO A 103 22.58 14.80 -0.88
CA PRO A 103 22.10 15.43 0.35
C PRO A 103 23.33 15.82 1.19
N GLN A 104 23.63 17.12 1.27
CA GLN A 104 24.59 17.61 2.26
C GLN A 104 23.88 17.72 3.60
N ALA A 105 24.26 16.86 4.55
CA ALA A 105 24.01 17.12 5.95
C ALA A 105 24.79 18.38 6.35
N ARG A 106 24.09 19.47 6.66
CA ARG A 106 24.74 20.63 7.26
C ARG A 106 25.03 20.30 8.72
N CYS A 107 26.30 20.09 9.05
CA CYS A 107 26.75 20.11 10.45
C CYS A 107 26.52 21.51 11.02
N LEU A 108 25.66 21.64 12.03
CA LEU A 108 25.64 22.82 12.90
C LEU A 108 26.79 22.66 13.90
N GLY A 109 28.00 23.01 13.48
CA GLY A 109 29.12 23.25 14.38
C GLY A 109 29.06 24.71 14.84
N VAL A 110 28.70 24.94 16.09
CA VAL A 110 29.00 26.19 16.81
C VAL A 110 30.46 26.16 17.21
N GLY A 111 31.21 27.15 16.72
CA GLY A 111 32.58 27.49 17.10
C GLY A 111 32.82 28.94 16.71
#